data_AF-A0A1V2K1X4-F1
#
_entry.id   AF-A0A1V2K1X4-F1
#
_cell.length_a   1.000
_cell.length_b   1.000
_cell.length_c   1.000
_cell.angle_alpha   90.00
_cell.angle_beta   90.00
_cell.angle_gamma   90.00
#
_symmetry.space_group_name_H-M   'P 1'
#
loop_
_entity.id
_entity.type
_entity.pdbx_description
1 polymer ?
#
loop_
_entity_poly.entity_id
_entity_poly.type
_entity_poly.pdbx_seq_one_letter_code
_entity_poly.pdbx_strand_id
1 'polypeptide(L)'
;MNTALDALEQLSLGVMADVLLRTQALPMQVWRTAAQLNQALGTAPRHAWIVRRWLAALSRTEAVQVDGERFAWNGTPPQAAIGDLPGLYAELGFPPSMAQLHAQVIERLPELLRDRIALAPLLVLTGDPVAVLGAYQHNHFTAAINQALAARARGASAADDVLQVLELGGGAGCTTRAVLAALEDRDKAYRFTDISSLFTGAAQRAFRLEPGMQFGLLDLDRDFSEQGIAPRSQDLMIAGNVLHNACDLPRSLSRIRACLRDGGTFLFSESIADNPAMLTFMHLLLSPPAGAPLRANDEVFMPPEVWRQALHVAGFQLLDLWPAATDPLAAAGQRLFHATGVSR
;
A
#
# COMPACT_ATOMS: atom_id res chain seq x y z
N MET A 1 13.13 15.39 -3.80
CA MET A 1 12.30 14.38 -3.10
C MET A 1 11.24 15.01 -2.22
N ASN A 2 11.55 15.64 -1.06
CA ASN A 2 10.50 16.26 -0.22
C ASN A 2 9.69 17.32 -0.98
N THR A 3 10.37 18.17 -1.75
CA THR A 3 9.74 19.17 -2.62
C THR A 3 8.78 18.58 -3.65
N ALA A 4 9.15 17.48 -4.32
CA ALA A 4 8.27 16.82 -5.29
C ALA A 4 7.11 16.06 -4.65
N LEU A 5 7.31 15.48 -3.46
CA LEU A 5 6.23 14.86 -2.69
C LEU A 5 5.20 15.91 -2.28
N ASP A 6 5.66 17.03 -1.72
CA ASP A 6 4.79 18.14 -1.29
C ASP A 6 4.03 18.73 -2.49
N ALA A 7 4.72 18.95 -3.61
CA ALA A 7 4.09 19.45 -4.84
C ALA A 7 3.06 18.46 -5.42
N LEU A 8 3.35 17.16 -5.38
CA LEU A 8 2.41 16.12 -5.81
C LEU A 8 1.20 16.04 -4.88
N GLU A 9 1.39 16.21 -3.57
CA GLU A 9 0.31 16.33 -2.59
C GLU A 9 -0.59 17.53 -2.92
N GLN A 10 -0.01 18.72 -3.10
CA GLN A 10 -0.79 19.92 -3.44
C GLN A 10 -1.55 19.79 -4.76
N LEU A 11 -0.92 19.22 -5.80
CA LEU A 11 -1.57 18.91 -7.07
C LEU A 11 -2.80 18.01 -6.84
N SER A 12 -2.63 16.96 -6.03
CA SER A 12 -3.70 15.98 -5.77
C SER A 12 -4.83 16.55 -4.94
N LEU A 13 -4.54 17.40 -3.95
CA LEU A 13 -5.57 18.17 -3.21
C LEU A 13 -6.33 19.10 -4.16
N GLY A 14 -5.64 19.74 -5.09
CA GLY A 14 -6.24 20.53 -6.17
C GLY A 14 -7.18 19.70 -7.04
N VAL A 15 -6.82 18.46 -7.37
CA VAL A 15 -7.69 17.54 -8.14
C VAL A 15 -8.96 17.23 -7.36
N MET A 16 -8.86 16.93 -6.06
CA MET A 16 -10.03 16.67 -5.21
C MET A 16 -10.96 17.90 -5.18
N ALA A 17 -10.39 19.08 -4.97
CA ALA A 17 -11.16 20.33 -4.93
C ALA A 17 -11.85 20.64 -6.25
N ASP A 18 -11.14 20.50 -7.35
CA ASP A 18 -11.67 20.69 -8.68
C ASP A 18 -12.82 19.72 -9.00
N VAL A 19 -12.71 18.43 -8.65
CA VAL A 19 -13.82 17.47 -8.78
C VAL A 19 -15.03 17.92 -7.95
N LEU A 20 -14.83 18.28 -6.68
CA LEU A 20 -15.91 18.71 -5.79
C LEU A 20 -16.62 19.99 -6.27
N LEU A 21 -15.88 20.93 -6.85
CA LEU A 21 -16.41 22.18 -7.41
C LEU A 21 -17.14 21.96 -8.74
N ARG A 22 -16.49 21.31 -9.72
CA ARG A 22 -17.05 21.12 -11.07
C ARG A 22 -18.30 20.25 -11.05
N THR A 23 -18.41 19.32 -10.11
CA THR A 23 -19.60 18.46 -9.94
C THR A 23 -20.66 19.08 -9.03
N GLN A 24 -20.42 20.27 -8.46
CA GLN A 24 -21.30 20.90 -7.46
C GLN A 24 -21.55 20.02 -6.22
N ALA A 25 -20.63 19.09 -5.94
CA ALA A 25 -20.66 18.26 -4.74
C ALA A 25 -20.35 19.09 -3.48
N LEU A 26 -19.44 20.07 -3.59
CA LEU A 26 -19.22 21.11 -2.59
C LEU A 26 -19.07 22.49 -3.28
N PRO A 27 -20.18 23.23 -3.47
CA PRO A 27 -20.15 24.59 -4.02
C PRO A 27 -19.50 25.59 -3.05
N MET A 28 -19.06 26.73 -3.58
CA MET A 28 -18.57 27.86 -2.76
C MET A 28 -19.64 28.34 -1.78
N GLN A 29 -19.21 28.67 -0.55
CA GLN A 29 -20.07 29.22 0.51
C GLN A 29 -21.22 28.31 0.97
N VAL A 30 -21.22 27.03 0.58
CA VAL A 30 -22.23 26.05 1.00
C VAL A 30 -21.62 25.08 1.99
N TRP A 31 -22.32 24.85 3.10
CA TRP A 31 -22.00 23.81 4.06
C TRP A 31 -22.68 22.50 3.68
N ARG A 32 -21.96 21.39 3.70
CA ARG A 32 -22.51 20.06 3.46
C ARG A 32 -21.85 18.99 4.31
N THR A 33 -22.60 17.97 4.67
CA THR A 33 -22.05 16.74 5.28
C THR A 33 -21.39 15.85 4.23
N ALA A 34 -20.51 14.95 4.66
CA ALA A 34 -19.90 13.99 3.75
C ALA A 34 -20.94 13.10 3.02
N ALA A 35 -22.08 12.82 3.66
CA ALA A 35 -23.18 12.09 3.04
C ALA A 35 -23.83 12.90 1.90
N GLN A 36 -24.09 14.19 2.12
CA GLN A 36 -24.62 15.09 1.10
C GLN A 36 -23.64 15.26 -0.07
N LEU A 37 -22.33 15.30 0.20
CA LEU A 37 -21.28 15.34 -0.83
C LEU A 37 -21.31 14.10 -1.71
N ASN A 38 -21.29 12.92 -1.10
CA ASN A 38 -21.36 11.65 -1.82
C ASN A 38 -22.64 11.53 -2.63
N GLN A 39 -23.77 11.94 -2.07
CA GLN A 39 -25.05 11.96 -2.79
C GLN A 39 -25.01 12.90 -4.00
N ALA A 40 -24.53 14.13 -3.83
CA ALA A 40 -24.47 15.11 -4.91
C ALA A 40 -23.46 14.71 -6.01
N LEU A 41 -22.34 14.10 -5.63
CA LEU A 41 -21.38 13.54 -6.58
C LEU A 41 -21.95 12.32 -7.31
N GLY A 42 -22.94 11.61 -6.72
CA GLY A 42 -23.43 10.33 -7.20
C GLY A 42 -22.46 9.19 -6.92
N THR A 43 -21.63 9.32 -5.88
CA THR A 43 -20.61 8.33 -5.53
C THR A 43 -21.25 6.98 -5.25
N ALA A 44 -20.73 5.93 -5.86
CA ALA A 44 -21.17 4.58 -5.56
C ALA A 44 -20.86 4.24 -4.09
N PRO A 45 -21.73 3.51 -3.37
CA PRO A 45 -21.56 3.24 -1.94
C PRO A 45 -20.19 2.66 -1.57
N ARG A 46 -19.63 1.77 -2.41
CA ARG A 46 -18.31 1.16 -2.21
C ARG A 46 -17.14 2.14 -2.28
N HIS A 47 -17.33 3.31 -2.90
CA HIS A 47 -16.32 4.36 -3.08
C HIS A 47 -16.54 5.57 -2.13
N ALA A 48 -17.65 5.61 -1.38
CA ALA A 48 -18.00 6.76 -0.54
C ALA A 48 -16.96 7.09 0.54
N TRP A 49 -16.20 6.09 0.98
CA TRP A 49 -15.09 6.24 1.93
C TRP A 49 -13.95 7.08 1.36
N ILE A 50 -13.69 7.01 0.04
CA ILE A 50 -12.65 7.79 -0.62
C ILE A 50 -12.96 9.28 -0.48
N VAL A 51 -14.21 9.69 -0.72
CA VAL A 51 -14.63 11.09 -0.59
C VAL A 51 -14.56 11.56 0.86
N ARG A 52 -14.85 10.70 1.84
CA ARG A 52 -14.63 11.02 3.27
C ARG A 52 -13.15 11.25 3.56
N ARG A 53 -12.26 10.43 2.99
CA ARG A 53 -10.80 10.63 3.10
C ARG A 53 -10.30 11.87 2.36
N TRP A 54 -10.93 12.28 1.25
CA TRP A 54 -10.65 13.57 0.59
C TRP A 54 -10.94 14.75 1.53
N LEU A 55 -12.09 14.71 2.21
CA LEU A 55 -12.45 15.76 3.18
C LEU A 55 -11.47 15.80 4.35
N ALA A 56 -11.04 14.64 4.85
CA ALA A 56 -10.00 14.58 5.88
C ALA A 56 -8.69 15.19 5.38
N ALA A 57 -8.26 14.91 4.13
CA ALA A 57 -7.05 15.48 3.54
C ALA A 57 -7.14 17.00 3.36
N LEU A 58 -8.25 17.50 2.81
CA LEU A 58 -8.49 18.94 2.65
C LEU A 58 -8.61 19.68 4.00
N SER A 59 -9.14 19.01 5.03
CA SER A 59 -9.22 19.59 6.38
C SER A 59 -7.84 19.73 7.02
N ARG A 60 -6.94 18.77 6.79
CA ARG A 60 -5.55 18.83 7.31
C ARG A 60 -4.75 20.01 6.75
N THR A 61 -5.07 20.46 5.55
CA THR A 61 -4.44 21.64 4.93
C THR A 61 -5.25 22.92 5.10
N GLU A 62 -6.29 22.89 5.94
CA GLU A 62 -7.20 24.01 6.20
C GLU A 62 -7.89 24.57 4.94
N ALA A 63 -7.92 23.81 3.84
CA ALA A 63 -8.62 24.18 2.61
C ALA A 63 -10.15 24.17 2.78
N VAL A 64 -10.63 23.38 3.75
CA VAL A 64 -12.02 23.40 4.20
C VAL A 64 -12.09 23.68 5.70
N GLN A 65 -13.14 24.40 6.09
CA GLN A 65 -13.54 24.57 7.48
C GLN A 65 -14.54 23.48 7.87
N VAL A 66 -14.52 23.11 9.16
CA VAL A 66 -15.33 22.03 9.72
C VAL A 66 -16.21 22.58 10.84
N ASP A 67 -17.51 22.30 10.78
CA ASP A 67 -18.49 22.61 11.82
C ASP A 67 -19.36 21.37 12.09
N GLY A 68 -19.02 20.66 13.16
CA GLY A 68 -19.53 19.33 13.43
C GLY A 68 -19.18 18.36 12.29
N GLU A 69 -20.21 17.81 11.63
CA GLU A 69 -20.05 16.91 10.48
C GLU A 69 -20.11 17.62 9.12
N ARG A 70 -20.18 18.95 9.11
CA ARG A 70 -20.34 19.76 7.89
C ARG A 70 -19.00 20.38 7.49
N PHE A 71 -18.80 20.45 6.19
CA PHE A 71 -17.62 21.00 5.54
C PHE A 71 -18.04 22.15 4.62
N ALA A 72 -17.23 23.21 4.57
CA ALA A 72 -17.33 24.28 3.59
C ALA A 72 -15.92 24.73 3.17
N TRP A 73 -15.78 25.30 1.98
CA TRP A 73 -14.50 25.88 1.56
C TRP A 73 -14.04 26.99 2.51
N ASN A 74 -12.75 27.01 2.81
CA ASN A 74 -12.09 28.07 3.56
C ASN A 74 -11.25 28.91 2.59
N GLY A 75 -11.82 30.03 2.12
CA GLY A 75 -11.17 30.87 1.11
C GLY A 75 -11.13 30.22 -0.28
N THR A 76 -10.00 30.38 -0.98
CA THR A 76 -9.82 29.88 -2.35
C THR A 76 -9.43 28.40 -2.33
N PRO A 77 -10.20 27.50 -2.96
CA PRO A 77 -9.85 26.08 -3.04
C PRO A 77 -8.52 25.85 -3.78
N PRO A 78 -7.76 24.81 -3.43
CA PRO A 78 -6.50 24.49 -4.11
C PRO A 78 -6.75 24.18 -5.59
N GLN A 79 -5.78 24.51 -6.44
CA GLN A 79 -5.85 24.29 -7.88
C GLN A 79 -4.91 23.17 -8.32
N ALA A 80 -5.37 22.35 -9.26
CA ALA A 80 -4.57 21.26 -9.81
C ALA A 80 -3.70 21.75 -10.98
N ALA A 81 -2.38 21.63 -10.84
CA ALA A 81 -1.44 21.80 -11.96
C ALA A 81 -1.14 20.45 -12.63
N ILE A 82 -2.15 19.81 -13.24
CA ILE A 82 -2.02 18.43 -13.80
C ILE A 82 -0.87 18.31 -14.82
N GLY A 83 -0.54 19.40 -15.52
CA GLY A 83 0.59 19.46 -16.46
C GLY A 83 1.95 19.16 -15.83
N ASP A 84 2.11 19.34 -14.52
CA ASP A 84 3.36 19.09 -13.78
C ASP A 84 3.51 17.62 -13.38
N LEU A 85 2.44 16.83 -13.46
CA LEU A 85 2.40 15.43 -13.01
C LEU A 85 3.54 14.57 -13.59
N PRO A 86 3.87 14.63 -14.91
CA PRO A 86 4.98 13.86 -15.46
C PRO A 86 6.34 14.22 -14.86
N GLY A 87 6.59 15.51 -14.62
CA GLY A 87 7.83 16.00 -14.02
C GLY A 87 7.97 15.54 -12.56
N LEU A 88 6.89 15.66 -11.79
CA LEU A 88 6.85 15.22 -10.39
C LEU A 88 7.07 13.70 -10.25
N TYR A 89 6.39 12.90 -11.07
CA TYR A 89 6.59 11.45 -11.10
C TYR A 89 8.03 11.08 -11.48
N ALA A 90 8.60 11.75 -12.48
CA ALA A 90 9.99 11.51 -12.89
C ALA A 90 10.99 11.86 -11.78
N GLU A 91 10.83 12.97 -11.06
CA GLU A 91 11.71 13.34 -9.93
C GLU A 91 11.62 12.31 -8.78
N LEU A 92 10.46 11.69 -8.58
CA LEU A 92 10.25 10.65 -7.59
C LEU A 92 10.71 9.25 -8.07
N GLY A 93 11.16 9.13 -9.31
CA GLY A 93 11.69 7.90 -9.89
C GLY A 93 10.63 6.97 -10.47
N PHE A 94 9.39 7.43 -10.63
CA PHE A 94 8.34 6.65 -11.28
C PHE A 94 8.55 6.55 -12.79
N PRO A 95 8.17 5.42 -13.43
CA PRO A 95 8.20 5.32 -14.87
C PRO A 95 7.18 6.28 -15.51
N PRO A 96 7.42 6.82 -16.72
CA PRO A 96 6.50 7.77 -17.36
C PRO A 96 5.07 7.25 -17.54
N SER A 97 4.90 5.94 -17.72
CA SER A 97 3.59 5.29 -17.81
C SER A 97 2.73 5.52 -16.56
N MET A 98 3.34 5.68 -15.39
CA MET A 98 2.62 5.95 -14.15
C MET A 98 1.98 7.33 -14.12
N ALA A 99 2.68 8.36 -14.60
CA ALA A 99 2.13 9.70 -14.71
C ALA A 99 1.00 9.75 -15.75
N GLN A 100 1.20 9.10 -16.90
CA GLN A 100 0.19 9.02 -17.96
C GLN A 100 -1.09 8.34 -17.47
N LEU A 101 -0.95 7.21 -16.78
CA LEU A 101 -2.08 6.48 -16.23
C LEU A 101 -2.80 7.29 -15.13
N HIS A 102 -2.06 7.92 -14.23
CA HIS A 102 -2.68 8.75 -13.19
C HIS A 102 -3.42 9.94 -13.80
N ALA A 103 -2.88 10.61 -14.83
CA ALA A 103 -3.59 11.66 -15.55
C ALA A 103 -4.90 11.16 -16.18
N GLN A 104 -4.87 9.99 -16.84
CA GLN A 104 -6.08 9.37 -17.41
C GLN A 104 -7.14 9.03 -16.36
N VAL A 105 -6.71 8.66 -15.14
CA VAL A 105 -7.59 8.40 -14.00
C VAL A 105 -8.18 9.70 -13.49
N ILE A 106 -7.38 10.75 -13.32
CA ILE A 106 -7.84 12.08 -12.87
C ILE A 106 -8.92 12.62 -13.80
N GLU A 107 -8.72 12.54 -15.12
CA GLU A 107 -9.71 12.96 -16.13
C GLU A 107 -11.08 12.27 -15.98
N ARG A 108 -11.06 11.04 -15.48
CA ARG A 108 -12.21 10.13 -15.41
C ARG A 108 -12.70 9.90 -13.98
N LEU A 109 -12.10 10.59 -13.00
CA LEU A 109 -12.27 10.33 -11.58
C LEU A 109 -13.73 10.41 -11.10
N PRO A 110 -14.56 11.38 -11.55
CA PRO A 110 -15.97 11.39 -11.19
C PRO A 110 -16.72 10.15 -11.70
N GLU A 111 -16.46 9.70 -12.92
CA GLU A 111 -17.15 8.52 -13.50
C GLU A 111 -16.68 7.21 -12.86
N LEU A 112 -15.41 7.13 -12.45
CA LEU A 112 -14.87 6.02 -11.66
C LEU A 112 -15.52 5.95 -10.26
N LEU A 113 -15.63 7.09 -9.56
CA LEU A 113 -16.28 7.16 -8.24
C LEU A 113 -17.77 6.81 -8.29
N ARG A 114 -18.43 7.05 -9.44
CA ARG A 114 -19.84 6.75 -9.71
C ARG A 114 -20.10 5.32 -10.20
N ASP A 115 -19.06 4.51 -10.37
CA ASP A 115 -19.13 3.20 -11.03
C ASP A 115 -19.65 3.22 -12.47
N ARG A 116 -19.61 4.36 -13.16
CA ARG A 116 -20.04 4.44 -14.57
C ARG A 116 -19.02 3.78 -15.51
N ILE A 117 -17.77 3.73 -15.06
CA ILE A 117 -16.67 3.02 -15.72
C ILE A 117 -15.85 2.28 -14.65
N ALA A 118 -15.20 1.18 -15.05
CA ALA A 118 -14.30 0.44 -14.19
C ALA A 118 -12.84 0.88 -14.38
N LEU A 119 -12.04 0.81 -13.31
CA LEU A 119 -10.60 1.10 -13.36
C LEU A 119 -9.81 -0.02 -14.06
N ALA A 120 -10.22 -1.28 -13.87
CA ALA A 120 -9.47 -2.43 -14.40
C ALA A 120 -9.24 -2.39 -15.93
N PRO A 121 -10.22 -2.03 -16.78
CA PRO A 121 -9.98 -1.81 -18.20
C PRO A 121 -8.89 -0.78 -18.52
N LEU A 122 -8.80 0.32 -17.75
CA LEU A 122 -7.76 1.34 -17.96
C LEU A 122 -6.36 0.79 -17.64
N LEU A 123 -6.23 -0.03 -16.60
CA LEU A 123 -4.97 -0.70 -16.27
C LEU A 123 -4.54 -1.64 -17.40
N VAL A 124 -5.46 -2.46 -17.92
CA VAL A 124 -5.19 -3.44 -18.98
C VAL A 124 -4.79 -2.76 -20.30
N LEU A 125 -5.45 -1.65 -20.66
CA LEU A 125 -5.11 -0.89 -21.86
C LEU A 125 -3.71 -0.25 -21.80
N THR A 126 -3.18 -0.09 -20.59
CA THR A 126 -1.86 0.51 -20.34
C THR A 126 -0.73 -0.54 -20.37
N GLY A 127 -1.05 -1.84 -20.28
CA GLY A 127 -0.08 -2.94 -20.39
C GLY A 127 -0.46 -4.17 -19.58
N ASP A 128 0.52 -5.05 -19.35
CA ASP A 128 0.37 -6.21 -18.46
C ASP A 128 -0.04 -5.72 -17.05
N PRO A 129 -1.20 -6.15 -16.50
CA PRO A 129 -1.67 -5.70 -15.19
C PRO A 129 -0.65 -5.87 -14.07
N VAL A 130 0.18 -6.93 -14.11
CA VAL A 130 1.23 -7.13 -13.11
C VAL A 130 2.31 -6.06 -13.22
N ALA A 131 2.75 -5.73 -14.44
CA ALA A 131 3.73 -4.68 -14.67
C ALA A 131 3.17 -3.29 -14.30
N VAL A 132 1.91 -3.03 -14.63
CA VAL A 132 1.22 -1.77 -14.27
C VAL A 132 1.09 -1.65 -12.75
N LEU A 133 0.69 -2.72 -12.05
CA LEU A 133 0.61 -2.75 -10.58
C LEU A 133 2.00 -2.75 -9.91
N GLY A 134 3.03 -3.26 -10.56
CA GLY A 134 4.41 -3.13 -10.09
C GLY A 134 4.95 -1.70 -10.24
N ALA A 135 4.51 -0.97 -11.25
CA ALA A 135 4.98 0.38 -11.53
C ALA A 135 4.70 1.39 -10.40
N TYR A 136 3.68 1.16 -9.55
CA TYR A 136 3.44 1.95 -8.33
C TYR A 136 4.57 1.83 -7.30
N GLN A 137 5.32 0.74 -7.33
CA GLN A 137 6.43 0.47 -6.42
C GLN A 137 7.79 0.79 -7.06
N HIS A 138 7.81 1.16 -8.35
CA HIS A 138 9.01 1.58 -9.05
C HIS A 138 9.25 3.07 -8.83
N ASN A 139 9.74 3.43 -7.66
CA ASN A 139 10.08 4.81 -7.29
C ASN A 139 11.29 4.81 -6.33
N HIS A 140 11.90 5.97 -6.10
CA HIS A 140 13.12 6.05 -5.30
C HIS A 140 12.91 5.59 -3.84
N PHE A 141 11.77 5.89 -3.24
CA PHE A 141 11.55 5.62 -1.83
C PHE A 141 11.22 4.17 -1.53
N THR A 142 10.35 3.55 -2.33
CA THR A 142 10.08 2.12 -2.27
C THR A 142 11.32 1.30 -2.63
N ALA A 143 12.15 1.76 -3.58
CA ALA A 143 13.43 1.12 -3.88
C ALA A 143 14.37 1.14 -2.66
N ALA A 144 14.51 2.28 -1.98
CA ALA A 144 15.32 2.40 -0.76
C ALA A 144 14.80 1.50 0.37
N ILE A 145 13.47 1.44 0.56
CA ILE A 145 12.82 0.53 1.53
C ILE A 145 13.12 -0.94 1.19
N ASN A 146 12.99 -1.35 -0.07
CA ASN A 146 13.27 -2.72 -0.50
C ASN A 146 14.76 -3.08 -0.33
N GLN A 147 15.68 -2.16 -0.63
CA GLN A 147 17.11 -2.35 -0.40
C GLN A 147 17.43 -2.47 1.10
N ALA A 148 16.82 -1.64 1.95
CA ALA A 148 16.98 -1.70 3.40
C ALA A 148 16.41 -3.00 3.99
N LEU A 149 15.28 -3.48 3.46
CA LEU A 149 14.69 -4.77 3.81
C LEU A 149 15.64 -5.91 3.41
N ALA A 150 16.11 -5.92 2.18
CA ALA A 150 17.03 -6.93 1.66
C ALA A 150 18.38 -6.96 2.42
N ALA A 151 18.89 -5.79 2.83
CA ALA A 151 20.08 -5.71 3.68
C ALA A 151 19.88 -6.38 5.05
N ARG A 152 18.70 -6.25 5.66
CA ARG A 152 18.35 -6.93 6.91
C ARG A 152 18.10 -8.42 6.70
N ALA A 153 17.52 -8.81 5.56
CA ALA A 153 17.30 -10.20 5.18
C ALA A 153 18.62 -10.99 5.10
N ARG A 154 19.72 -10.38 4.62
CA ARG A 154 21.06 -10.98 4.64
C ARG A 154 21.52 -11.41 6.02
N GLY A 155 21.18 -10.64 7.04
CA GLY A 155 21.55 -10.90 8.43
C GLY A 155 20.67 -11.91 9.16
N ALA A 156 19.59 -12.40 8.54
CA ALA A 156 18.70 -13.38 9.18
C ALA A 156 19.45 -14.68 9.50
N SER A 157 19.31 -15.21 10.71
CA SER A 157 19.89 -16.50 11.07
C SER A 157 19.06 -17.65 10.49
N ALA A 158 19.71 -18.74 10.09
CA ALA A 158 19.03 -19.98 9.73
C ALA A 158 19.21 -21.00 10.86
N ALA A 159 18.17 -21.79 11.15
CA ALA A 159 18.27 -22.88 12.12
C ALA A 159 19.15 -24.04 11.62
N ASP A 160 19.14 -24.27 10.31
CA ASP A 160 19.92 -25.28 9.58
C ASP A 160 20.79 -24.60 8.50
N ASP A 161 21.50 -25.38 7.68
CA ASP A 161 22.33 -24.86 6.58
C ASP A 161 21.51 -24.11 5.50
N VAL A 162 20.22 -24.45 5.34
CA VAL A 162 19.33 -23.86 4.33
C VAL A 162 18.33 -22.90 4.98
N LEU A 163 18.42 -21.62 4.62
CA LEU A 163 17.51 -20.58 5.12
C LEU A 163 16.08 -20.81 4.62
N GLN A 164 15.12 -20.99 5.53
CA GLN A 164 13.69 -21.12 5.20
C GLN A 164 13.04 -19.74 5.13
N VAL A 165 12.63 -19.32 3.93
CA VAL A 165 12.04 -18.00 3.67
C VAL A 165 10.59 -18.14 3.21
N LEU A 166 9.69 -17.40 3.84
CA LEU A 166 8.30 -17.25 3.39
C LEU A 166 7.99 -15.79 3.11
N GLU A 167 7.69 -15.48 1.85
CA GLU A 167 7.21 -14.16 1.44
C GLU A 167 5.68 -14.17 1.36
N LEU A 168 5.06 -13.26 2.10
CA LEU A 168 3.62 -13.06 2.18
C LEU A 168 3.23 -11.93 1.22
N GLY A 169 2.31 -12.22 0.30
CA GLY A 169 1.77 -11.21 -0.61
C GLY A 169 2.83 -10.53 -1.48
N GLY A 170 3.66 -11.33 -2.15
CA GLY A 170 4.80 -10.84 -2.93
C GLY A 170 4.42 -9.99 -4.15
N GLY A 171 3.15 -10.00 -4.58
CA GLY A 171 2.62 -9.12 -5.61
C GLY A 171 3.43 -9.13 -6.91
N ALA A 172 3.81 -7.94 -7.39
CA ALA A 172 4.61 -7.78 -8.60
C ALA A 172 6.10 -8.19 -8.44
N GLY A 173 6.52 -8.64 -7.26
CA GLY A 173 7.86 -9.16 -6.99
C GLY A 173 8.93 -8.09 -6.79
N CYS A 174 8.56 -6.86 -6.43
CA CYS A 174 9.50 -5.76 -6.19
C CYS A 174 10.40 -6.05 -4.98
N THR A 175 9.81 -6.47 -3.85
CA THR A 175 10.55 -6.88 -2.64
C THR A 175 11.29 -8.20 -2.88
N THR A 176 10.63 -9.19 -3.49
CA THR A 176 11.22 -10.47 -3.89
C THR A 176 12.56 -10.28 -4.61
N ARG A 177 12.60 -9.43 -5.63
CA ARG A 177 13.80 -9.19 -6.45
C ARG A 177 14.96 -8.63 -5.63
N ALA A 178 14.69 -7.67 -4.75
CA ALA A 178 15.71 -7.08 -3.88
C ALA A 178 16.27 -8.12 -2.89
N VAL A 179 15.39 -8.93 -2.30
CA VAL A 179 15.79 -9.97 -1.33
C VAL A 179 16.55 -11.10 -2.00
N LEU A 180 16.09 -11.60 -3.16
CA LEU A 180 16.78 -12.65 -3.89
C LEU A 180 18.19 -12.24 -4.29
N ALA A 181 18.37 -11.01 -4.80
CA ALA A 181 19.69 -10.47 -5.10
C ALA A 181 20.58 -10.40 -3.85
N ALA A 182 20.03 -9.99 -2.71
CA ALA A 182 20.80 -9.93 -1.47
C ALA A 182 21.14 -11.31 -0.90
N LEU A 183 20.37 -12.36 -1.25
CA LEU A 183 20.58 -13.74 -0.81
C LEU A 183 21.20 -14.61 -1.91
N GLU A 184 21.84 -14.04 -2.94
CA GLU A 184 22.35 -14.79 -4.08
C GLU A 184 23.36 -15.88 -3.68
N ASP A 185 24.28 -15.55 -2.76
CA ASP A 185 25.32 -16.45 -2.26
C ASP A 185 24.87 -17.34 -1.09
N ARG A 186 23.57 -17.46 -0.85
CA ARG A 186 23.02 -18.20 0.29
C ARG A 186 22.07 -19.31 -0.14
N ASP A 187 22.33 -20.51 0.38
CA ASP A 187 21.41 -21.63 0.28
C ASP A 187 20.10 -21.31 1.01
N LYS A 188 19.01 -21.40 0.26
CA LYS A 188 17.69 -20.95 0.68
C LYS A 188 16.59 -21.82 0.09
N ALA A 189 15.55 -22.05 0.87
CA ALA A 189 14.25 -22.50 0.39
C ALA A 189 13.31 -21.31 0.48
N TYR A 190 13.00 -20.70 -0.66
CA TYR A 190 12.23 -19.47 -0.73
C TYR A 190 10.83 -19.74 -1.26
N ARG A 191 9.81 -19.60 -0.40
CA ARG A 191 8.41 -19.74 -0.78
C ARG A 191 7.79 -18.37 -1.02
N PHE A 192 7.63 -18.01 -2.29
CA PHE A 192 6.85 -16.87 -2.73
C PHE A 192 5.35 -17.20 -2.60
N THR A 193 4.59 -16.32 -1.96
CA THR A 193 3.13 -16.47 -1.88
C THR A 193 2.37 -15.19 -2.19
N ASP A 194 1.17 -15.36 -2.73
CA ASP A 194 0.19 -14.29 -2.93
C ASP A 194 -1.22 -14.91 -2.93
N ILE A 195 -2.25 -14.14 -2.58
CA ILE A 195 -3.65 -14.62 -2.69
C ILE A 195 -4.09 -14.76 -4.15
N SER A 196 -3.43 -14.03 -5.06
CA SER A 196 -3.76 -13.96 -6.47
C SER A 196 -2.94 -14.96 -7.31
N SER A 197 -3.65 -15.77 -8.10
CA SER A 197 -3.05 -16.64 -9.11
C SER A 197 -2.34 -15.85 -10.23
N LEU A 198 -2.75 -14.61 -10.46
CA LEU A 198 -2.09 -13.72 -11.42
C LEU A 198 -0.65 -13.40 -10.99
N PHE A 199 -0.46 -13.03 -9.72
CA PHE A 199 0.84 -12.67 -9.17
C PHE A 199 1.74 -13.90 -9.00
N THR A 200 1.23 -15.00 -8.47
CA THR A 200 2.02 -16.24 -8.35
C THR A 200 2.45 -16.79 -9.72
N GLY A 201 1.58 -16.75 -10.73
CA GLY A 201 1.93 -17.12 -12.10
C GLY A 201 2.99 -16.20 -12.73
N ALA A 202 2.92 -14.89 -12.46
CA ALA A 202 3.92 -13.93 -12.92
C ALA A 202 5.27 -14.12 -12.23
N ALA A 203 5.27 -14.32 -10.91
CA ALA A 203 6.47 -14.62 -10.13
C ALA A 203 7.12 -15.92 -10.59
N GLN A 204 6.34 -16.97 -10.88
CA GLN A 204 6.87 -18.21 -11.44
C GLN A 204 7.54 -17.96 -12.79
N ARG A 205 6.94 -17.17 -13.69
CA ARG A 205 7.60 -16.82 -14.96
C ARG A 205 8.91 -16.05 -14.75
N ALA A 206 8.95 -15.12 -13.80
CA ALA A 206 10.09 -14.26 -13.53
C ALA A 206 11.25 -14.97 -12.80
N PHE A 207 10.94 -15.84 -11.84
CA PHE A 207 11.92 -16.37 -10.88
C PHE A 207 12.07 -17.89 -10.93
N ARG A 208 11.51 -18.60 -11.93
CA ARG A 208 11.63 -20.07 -12.06
C ARG A 208 13.07 -20.62 -12.14
N LEU A 209 14.03 -19.79 -12.52
CA LEU A 209 15.44 -20.19 -12.62
C LEU A 209 16.23 -19.92 -11.34
N GLU A 210 15.65 -19.22 -10.38
CA GLU A 210 16.26 -18.94 -9.08
C GLU A 210 16.25 -20.21 -8.22
N PRO A 211 17.42 -20.71 -7.78
CA PRO A 211 17.49 -21.92 -6.98
C PRO A 211 16.69 -21.82 -5.68
N GLY A 212 15.99 -22.91 -5.33
CA GLY A 212 15.23 -23.01 -4.08
C GLY A 212 13.88 -22.28 -4.06
N MET A 213 13.44 -21.71 -5.19
CA MET A 213 12.12 -21.06 -5.28
C MET A 213 10.97 -22.06 -5.31
N GLN A 214 9.94 -21.76 -4.51
CA GLN A 214 8.61 -22.36 -4.57
C GLN A 214 7.57 -21.24 -4.67
N PHE A 215 6.46 -21.54 -5.33
CA PHE A 215 5.38 -20.57 -5.55
C PHE A 215 4.07 -21.21 -5.08
N GLY A 216 3.26 -20.46 -4.33
CA GLY A 216 1.98 -20.97 -3.85
C GLY A 216 0.99 -19.87 -3.51
N LEU A 217 -0.30 -20.23 -3.50
CA LEU A 217 -1.32 -19.33 -2.98
C LEU A 217 -1.27 -19.33 -1.45
N LEU A 218 -1.48 -18.15 -0.85
CA LEU A 218 -1.64 -18.01 0.59
C LEU A 218 -2.53 -16.81 0.90
N ASP A 219 -3.53 -17.06 1.75
CA ASP A 219 -4.47 -16.07 2.28
C ASP A 219 -4.09 -15.75 3.74
N LEU A 220 -3.81 -14.48 4.02
CA LEU A 220 -3.45 -13.96 5.35
C LEU A 220 -4.56 -14.20 6.38
N ASP A 221 -5.81 -14.22 5.93
CA ASP A 221 -6.99 -14.30 6.79
C ASP A 221 -7.41 -15.74 7.12
N ARG A 222 -6.70 -16.74 6.57
CA ARG A 222 -6.90 -18.18 6.82
C ARG A 222 -5.74 -18.80 7.59
N ASP A 223 -5.95 -19.97 8.17
CA ASP A 223 -4.90 -20.69 8.90
C ASP A 223 -3.74 -21.08 7.95
N PHE A 224 -2.50 -20.82 8.34
CA PHE A 224 -1.33 -21.07 7.47
C PHE A 224 -0.97 -22.56 7.42
N SER A 225 -1.25 -23.33 8.49
CA SER A 225 -1.00 -24.77 8.54
C SER A 225 -1.93 -25.53 7.60
N GLU A 226 -3.20 -25.12 7.51
CA GLU A 226 -4.15 -25.64 6.52
C GLU A 226 -3.77 -25.29 5.08
N GLN A 227 -2.89 -24.30 4.89
CA GLN A 227 -2.35 -23.86 3.60
C GLN A 227 -0.94 -24.42 3.33
N GLY A 228 -0.51 -25.40 4.14
CA GLY A 228 0.73 -26.13 3.96
C GLY A 228 1.98 -25.38 4.44
N ILE A 229 1.84 -24.49 5.42
CA ILE A 229 2.97 -23.88 6.14
C ILE A 229 3.05 -24.49 7.54
N ALA A 230 4.06 -25.30 7.80
CA ALA A 230 4.21 -25.92 9.12
C ALA A 230 4.47 -24.87 10.21
N PRO A 231 3.96 -25.05 11.44
CA PRO A 231 4.34 -24.21 12.58
C PRO A 231 5.85 -24.24 12.81
N ARG A 232 6.42 -23.12 13.27
CA ARG A 232 7.86 -22.98 13.61
C ARG A 232 8.81 -23.51 12.51
N SER A 233 8.46 -23.27 11.25
CA SER A 233 9.22 -23.78 10.09
C SER A 233 10.00 -22.71 9.35
N GLN A 234 9.73 -21.43 9.59
CA GLN A 234 10.34 -20.32 8.86
C GLN A 234 11.41 -19.61 9.69
N ASP A 235 12.56 -19.35 9.08
CA ASP A 235 13.64 -18.53 9.66
C ASP A 235 13.41 -17.04 9.39
N LEU A 236 12.96 -16.75 8.16
CA LEU A 236 12.73 -15.40 7.66
C LEU A 236 11.34 -15.31 7.05
N MET A 237 10.52 -14.40 7.57
CA MET A 237 9.24 -14.03 6.96
C MET A 237 9.33 -12.62 6.41
N ILE A 238 8.84 -12.41 5.19
CA ILE A 238 8.87 -11.13 4.48
C ILE A 238 7.47 -10.72 4.05
N ALA A 239 7.13 -9.44 4.13
CA ALA A 239 5.91 -8.89 3.53
C ALA A 239 6.15 -7.48 2.98
N GLY A 240 5.92 -7.27 1.68
CA GLY A 240 6.11 -5.99 1.01
C GLY A 240 4.79 -5.25 0.81
N ASN A 241 4.44 -4.33 1.72
CA ASN A 241 3.28 -3.44 1.62
C ASN A 241 1.96 -4.18 1.32
N VAL A 242 1.57 -5.09 2.21
CA VAL A 242 0.43 -6.01 1.99
C VAL A 242 -0.37 -6.34 3.24
N LEU A 243 0.22 -6.26 4.44
CA LEU A 243 -0.42 -6.64 5.69
C LEU A 243 -1.58 -5.71 6.06
N HIS A 244 -1.61 -4.48 5.55
CA HIS A 244 -2.77 -3.58 5.67
C HIS A 244 -4.06 -4.13 5.02
N ASN A 245 -3.96 -5.16 4.16
CA ASN A 245 -5.12 -5.81 3.54
C ASN A 245 -5.74 -6.91 4.42
N ALA A 246 -5.11 -7.28 5.55
CA ALA A 246 -5.67 -8.28 6.45
C ALA A 246 -6.98 -7.79 7.07
N CYS A 247 -8.01 -8.64 7.07
CA CYS A 247 -9.29 -8.33 7.71
C CYS A 247 -9.18 -8.25 9.24
N ASP A 248 -8.33 -9.08 9.84
CA ASP A 248 -8.06 -9.13 11.28
C ASP A 248 -6.53 -9.15 11.48
N LEU A 249 -5.93 -7.95 11.54
CA LEU A 249 -4.48 -7.81 11.68
C LEU A 249 -3.92 -8.56 12.91
N PRO A 250 -4.48 -8.43 14.13
CA PRO A 250 -4.00 -9.21 15.28
C PRO A 250 -3.95 -10.71 15.03
N ARG A 251 -4.99 -11.27 14.40
CA ARG A 251 -5.05 -12.69 14.06
C ARG A 251 -4.02 -13.07 13.01
N SER A 252 -3.88 -12.27 11.96
CA SER A 252 -2.89 -12.49 10.90
C SER A 252 -1.47 -12.44 11.45
N LEU A 253 -1.13 -11.47 12.31
CA LEU A 253 0.16 -11.42 13.00
C LEU A 253 0.38 -12.63 13.92
N SER A 254 -0.66 -13.11 14.61
CA SER A 254 -0.56 -14.33 15.42
C SER A 254 -0.24 -15.57 14.57
N ARG A 255 -0.80 -15.69 13.37
CA ARG A 255 -0.50 -16.79 12.42
C ARG A 255 0.92 -16.71 11.90
N ILE A 256 1.38 -15.51 11.52
CA ILE A 256 2.77 -15.24 11.14
C ILE A 256 3.69 -15.66 12.27
N ARG A 257 3.40 -15.24 13.52
CA ARG A 257 4.19 -15.63 14.69
C ARG A 257 4.24 -17.15 14.88
N ALA A 258 3.14 -17.86 14.68
CA ALA A 258 3.08 -19.31 14.86
C ALA A 258 3.95 -20.08 13.83
N CYS A 259 4.15 -19.52 12.64
CA CYS A 259 4.97 -20.13 11.59
C CYS A 259 6.46 -19.79 11.75
N LEU A 260 6.78 -18.63 12.32
CA LEU A 260 8.15 -18.19 12.57
C LEU A 260 8.79 -18.97 13.72
N ARG A 261 10.04 -19.39 13.53
CA ARG A 261 10.86 -19.97 14.60
C ARG A 261 11.12 -18.95 15.72
N ASP A 262 11.44 -19.43 16.91
CA ASP A 262 11.88 -18.55 17.99
C ASP A 262 13.23 -17.93 17.62
N GLY A 263 13.36 -16.61 17.80
CA GLY A 263 14.50 -15.85 17.30
C GLY A 263 14.51 -15.63 15.79
N GLY A 264 13.53 -16.18 15.04
CA GLY A 264 13.37 -15.93 13.61
C GLY A 264 13.11 -14.46 13.32
N THR A 265 13.40 -14.05 12.08
CA THR A 265 13.29 -12.66 11.63
C THR A 265 11.99 -12.44 10.88
N PHE A 266 11.26 -11.39 11.24
CA PHE A 266 10.12 -10.88 10.49
C PHE A 266 10.43 -9.48 9.96
N LEU A 267 10.47 -9.35 8.62
CA LEU A 267 10.71 -8.09 7.93
C LEU A 267 9.47 -7.72 7.13
N PHE A 268 8.95 -6.52 7.32
CA PHE A 268 7.86 -6.06 6.46
C PHE A 268 7.93 -4.57 6.22
N SER A 269 7.46 -4.12 5.06
CA SER A 269 7.29 -2.71 4.76
C SER A 269 5.82 -2.35 4.64
N GLU A 270 5.44 -1.15 5.08
CA GLU A 270 4.07 -0.64 4.98
C GLU A 270 4.06 0.87 4.77
N SER A 271 3.11 1.33 3.95
CA SER A 271 2.61 2.70 4.01
C SER A 271 1.93 2.92 5.37
N ILE A 272 2.24 4.03 6.03
CA ILE A 272 1.78 4.34 7.39
C ILE A 272 0.73 5.46 7.45
N ALA A 273 0.40 6.06 6.31
CA ALA A 273 -0.63 7.07 6.16
C ALA A 273 -1.07 7.17 4.69
N ASP A 274 -2.23 7.78 4.47
CA ASP A 274 -2.65 8.15 3.11
C ASP A 274 -1.80 9.32 2.60
N ASN A 275 -1.46 9.27 1.32
CA ASN A 275 -0.99 10.42 0.55
C ASN A 275 -2.12 10.86 -0.39
N PRO A 276 -2.42 12.17 -0.52
CA PRO A 276 -3.41 12.68 -1.48
C PRO A 276 -3.31 12.12 -2.91
N ALA A 277 -2.10 11.83 -3.42
CA ALA A 277 -1.93 11.19 -4.73
C ALA A 277 -2.52 9.78 -4.80
N MET A 278 -2.50 9.03 -3.69
CA MET A 278 -3.15 7.73 -3.64
C MET A 278 -4.67 7.86 -3.61
N LEU A 279 -5.20 8.93 -3.00
CA LEU A 279 -6.64 9.18 -2.87
C LEU A 279 -7.31 9.56 -4.20
N THR A 280 -6.55 10.10 -5.16
CA THR A 280 -7.02 10.41 -6.51
C THR A 280 -6.85 9.24 -7.48
N PHE A 281 -6.29 8.11 -7.02
CA PHE A 281 -6.02 6.95 -7.86
C PHE A 281 -6.09 5.61 -7.14
N MET A 282 -5.05 5.23 -6.38
CA MET A 282 -4.90 3.89 -5.80
C MET A 282 -6.02 3.44 -4.88
N HIS A 283 -6.68 4.36 -4.18
CA HIS A 283 -7.79 4.02 -3.29
C HIS A 283 -9.01 3.47 -4.04
N LEU A 284 -9.14 3.72 -5.36
CA LEU A 284 -10.18 3.09 -6.18
C LEU A 284 -10.00 1.56 -6.23
N LEU A 285 -8.76 1.05 -6.24
CA LEU A 285 -8.46 -0.39 -6.23
C LEU A 285 -8.71 -1.04 -4.86
N LEU A 286 -8.69 -0.25 -3.79
CA LEU A 286 -8.89 -0.70 -2.41
C LEU A 286 -10.37 -0.67 -1.97
N SER A 287 -11.24 -0.26 -2.87
CA SER A 287 -12.68 -0.32 -2.63
C SER A 287 -13.16 -1.78 -2.75
N PRO A 288 -14.11 -2.21 -1.90
CA PRO A 288 -14.66 -3.55 -1.98
C PRO A 288 -15.22 -3.84 -3.37
N PRO A 289 -15.21 -5.11 -3.83
CA PRO A 289 -15.90 -5.50 -5.05
C PRO A 289 -17.38 -5.08 -5.03
N ALA A 290 -17.97 -4.86 -6.21
CA ALA A 290 -19.38 -4.52 -6.31
C ALA A 290 -20.25 -5.60 -5.65
N GLY A 291 -21.11 -5.19 -4.70
CA GLY A 291 -21.98 -6.09 -3.94
C GLY A 291 -21.33 -6.73 -2.70
N ALA A 292 -20.03 -6.55 -2.46
CA ALA A 292 -19.39 -6.95 -1.22
C ALA A 292 -19.77 -6.02 -0.06
N PRO A 293 -19.63 -6.46 1.21
CA PRO A 293 -19.80 -5.60 2.37
C PRO A 293 -18.94 -4.32 2.27
N LEU A 294 -19.52 -3.20 2.70
CA LEU A 294 -18.80 -1.93 2.74
C LEU A 294 -17.70 -1.97 3.81
N ARG A 295 -16.69 -1.11 3.64
CA ARG A 295 -15.64 -0.96 4.64
C ARG A 295 -16.24 -0.46 5.95
N ALA A 296 -15.86 -1.09 7.06
CA ALA A 296 -16.21 -0.63 8.40
C ALA A 296 -15.40 0.61 8.83
N ASN A 297 -14.20 0.77 8.25
CA ASN A 297 -13.30 1.90 8.51
C ASN A 297 -12.76 2.48 7.19
N ASP A 298 -12.64 3.80 7.15
CA ASP A 298 -12.10 4.54 6.01
C ASP A 298 -10.57 4.52 5.96
N GLU A 299 -9.91 4.27 7.10
CA GLU A 299 -8.45 4.23 7.16
C GLU A 299 -7.95 2.88 6.61
N VAL A 300 -7.08 2.96 5.60
CA VAL A 300 -6.41 1.80 5.02
C VAL A 300 -5.09 1.56 5.74
N PHE A 301 -4.31 2.62 5.90
CA PHE A 301 -2.98 2.55 6.48
C PHE A 301 -3.02 2.91 7.96
N MET A 302 -2.17 2.23 8.74
CA MET A 302 -2.08 2.41 10.17
C MET A 302 -0.78 3.12 10.55
N PRO A 303 -0.81 4.04 11.52
CA PRO A 303 0.39 4.71 11.98
C PRO A 303 1.33 3.71 12.70
N PRO A 304 2.64 4.04 12.82
CA PRO A 304 3.64 3.12 13.38
C PRO A 304 3.33 2.62 14.80
N GLU A 305 2.62 3.40 15.60
CA GLU A 305 2.24 3.09 16.97
C GLU A 305 1.27 1.91 17.04
N VAL A 306 0.31 1.86 16.10
CA VAL A 306 -0.65 0.75 15.98
C VAL A 306 0.09 -0.53 15.60
N TRP A 307 1.03 -0.45 14.65
CA TRP A 307 1.89 -1.58 14.29
C TRP A 307 2.74 -2.08 15.45
N ARG A 308 3.37 -1.17 16.22
CA ARG A 308 4.20 -1.52 17.37
C ARG A 308 3.38 -2.26 18.44
N GLN A 309 2.18 -1.79 18.73
CA GLN A 309 1.27 -2.44 19.67
C GLN A 309 0.81 -3.81 19.16
N ALA A 310 0.42 -3.92 17.89
CA ALA A 310 -0.06 -5.16 17.30
C ALA A 310 1.03 -6.24 17.27
N LEU A 311 2.27 -5.87 16.91
CA LEU A 311 3.44 -6.75 16.97
C LEU A 311 3.70 -7.26 18.39
N HIS A 312 3.69 -6.36 19.38
CA HIS A 312 3.90 -6.72 20.78
C HIS A 312 2.87 -7.74 21.27
N VAL A 313 1.58 -7.49 21.02
CA VAL A 313 0.48 -8.40 21.39
C VAL A 313 0.61 -9.77 20.69
N ALA A 314 1.04 -9.77 19.43
CA ALA A 314 1.24 -11.01 18.69
C ALA A 314 2.47 -11.83 19.16
N GLY A 315 3.34 -11.28 20.01
CA GLY A 315 4.53 -11.97 20.53
C GLY A 315 5.80 -11.69 19.71
N PHE A 316 5.89 -10.51 19.11
CA PHE A 316 7.10 -10.00 18.47
C PHE A 316 7.77 -8.91 19.30
N GLN A 317 9.09 -8.84 19.19
CA GLN A 317 9.88 -7.69 19.61
C GLN A 317 10.26 -6.89 18.38
N LEU A 318 9.86 -5.62 18.30
CA LEU A 318 10.29 -4.70 17.25
C LEU A 318 11.73 -4.24 17.54
N LEU A 319 12.66 -4.62 16.67
CA LEU A 319 14.09 -4.32 16.78
C LEU A 319 14.43 -3.00 16.11
N ASP A 320 13.81 -2.70 14.97
CA ASP A 320 14.07 -1.49 14.19
C ASP A 320 12.84 -1.05 13.40
N LEU A 321 12.71 0.26 13.21
CA LEU A 321 11.71 0.93 12.42
C LEU A 321 12.40 2.00 11.57
N TRP A 322 12.48 1.77 10.27
CA TRP A 322 13.25 2.59 9.35
C TRP A 322 12.40 3.05 8.15
N PRO A 323 12.59 4.24 7.59
CA PRO A 323 13.40 5.35 8.09
C PRO A 323 12.87 5.91 9.42
N ALA A 324 13.77 6.48 10.23
CA ALA A 324 13.39 7.25 11.41
C ALA A 324 12.61 8.51 11.01
N ALA A 325 11.77 9.07 11.90
CA ALA A 325 10.94 10.23 11.57
C ALA A 325 11.72 11.48 11.12
N THR A 326 13.00 11.59 11.49
CA THR A 326 13.90 12.69 11.12
C THR A 326 14.61 12.49 9.79
N ASP A 327 14.53 11.29 9.20
CA ASP A 327 15.15 10.99 7.91
C ASP A 327 14.32 11.64 6.78
N PRO A 328 14.93 12.28 5.76
CA PRO A 328 14.20 12.83 4.64
C PRO A 328 13.25 11.83 3.95
N LEU A 329 13.62 10.55 3.91
CA LEU A 329 12.80 9.49 3.33
C LEU A 329 11.49 9.25 4.10
N ALA A 330 11.44 9.67 5.36
CA ALA A 330 10.26 9.53 6.20
C ALA A 330 9.02 10.21 5.61
N ALA A 331 9.21 11.29 4.85
CA ALA A 331 8.16 12.06 4.18
C ALA A 331 7.40 11.25 3.12
N ALA A 332 8.00 10.19 2.56
CA ALA A 332 7.32 9.31 1.62
C ALA A 332 6.21 8.45 2.27
N GLY A 333 6.10 8.46 3.60
CA GLY A 333 5.02 7.78 4.30
C GLY A 333 5.11 6.25 4.30
N GLN A 334 6.29 5.68 3.98
CA GLN A 334 6.55 4.24 4.07
C GLN A 334 7.57 3.93 5.16
N ARG A 335 7.41 2.78 5.81
CA ARG A 335 8.33 2.27 6.84
C ARG A 335 8.59 0.78 6.65
N LEU A 336 9.82 0.39 6.93
CA LEU A 336 10.31 -0.96 7.16
C LEU A 336 10.29 -1.25 8.66
N PHE A 337 9.66 -2.35 9.02
CA PHE A 337 9.61 -2.90 10.36
C PHE A 337 10.49 -4.15 10.37
N HIS A 338 11.41 -4.19 11.33
CA HIS A 338 12.24 -5.36 11.60
C HIS A 338 11.93 -5.86 12.99
N ALA A 339 11.32 -7.04 13.06
CA ALA A 339 10.91 -7.67 14.30
C ALA A 339 11.47 -9.09 14.42
N THR A 340 11.52 -9.60 15.64
CA THR A 340 11.87 -11.00 15.93
C THR A 340 10.79 -11.68 16.76
N GLY A 341 10.60 -12.98 16.55
CA GLY A 341 9.69 -13.79 17.34
C GLY A 341 10.26 -14.04 18.75
N VAL A 342 9.54 -13.59 19.79
CA VAL A 342 9.94 -13.81 21.18
C VAL A 342 9.46 -15.18 21.64
N SER A 343 10.33 -15.98 22.26
CA SER A 343 9.91 -17.24 22.90
C SER A 343 8.84 -16.95 23.95
N ARG A 344 7.71 -17.65 23.86
CA ARG A 344 6.71 -17.69 24.93
C ARG A 344 7.03 -18.84 25.86
#